data_AF-A0A3P9DAB8-F1
#
_entry.id   AF-A0A3P9DAB8-F1
#
_cell.length_a   1.000
_cell.length_b   1.000
_cell.length_c   1.000
_cell.angle_alpha   90.00
_cell.angle_beta   90.00
_cell.angle_gamma   90.00
#
_symmetry.space_group_name_H-M   'P 1'
#
loop_
_entity.id
_entity.type
_entity.pdbx_description
1 polymer ?
#
loop_
_entity_poly.entity_id
_entity_poly.type
_entity_poly.pdbx_seq_one_letter_code
_entity_poly.pdbx_strand_id
1 'polypeptide(L)'
;MVIEYVGQNIRQMVADNREKRYAQQGIGSSYLFRVDHDTIIDATKCGNLARFINHCCTSVDAFPPCSQRYAKVITIESRKRL
;
A
#
# COMPACT_ATOMS: atom_id res chain seq x y z
N MET A 1 2.02 11.16 13.02
CA MET A 1 2.30 9.84 12.42
C MET A 1 1.32 8.84 13.03
N VAL A 2 0.61 8.04 12.22
CA VAL A 2 -0.39 7.07 12.72
C VAL A 2 0.18 5.66 12.76
N ILE A 3 0.67 5.16 11.61
CA ILE A 3 1.26 3.82 11.45
C ILE A 3 2.14 3.81 10.20
N GLU A 4 3.23 3.04 10.20
CA GLU A 4 4.06 2.76 9.01
C GLU A 4 3.39 1.67 8.17
N TYR A 5 3.43 1.74 6.85
CA TYR A 5 2.98 0.63 5.99
C TYR A 5 4.12 -0.37 5.78
N VAL A 6 4.00 -1.54 6.40
CA VAL A 6 5.07 -2.56 6.39
C VAL A 6 4.66 -3.75 5.52
N GLY A 7 5.60 -4.21 4.69
CA GLY A 7 5.48 -5.41 3.88
C GLY A 7 6.81 -5.80 3.24
N GLN A 8 6.76 -6.66 2.23
CA GLN A 8 7.96 -7.09 1.50
C GLN A 8 8.34 -6.08 0.41
N ASN A 9 9.58 -5.60 0.44
CA ASN A 9 10.11 -4.77 -0.65
C ASN A 9 10.41 -5.63 -1.88
N ILE A 10 9.75 -5.34 -2.99
CA ILE A 10 9.89 -6.03 -4.26
C ILE A 10 10.07 -5.04 -5.42
N ARG A 11 10.62 -5.52 -6.53
CA ARG A 11 10.76 -4.75 -7.78
C ARG A 11 9.47 -4.81 -8.60
N GLN A 12 9.29 -3.85 -9.51
CA GLN A 12 8.13 -3.77 -10.42
C GLN A 12 7.83 -5.10 -11.13
N MET A 13 8.83 -5.71 -11.76
CA MET A 13 8.65 -6.99 -12.48
C MET A 13 8.16 -8.15 -11.58
N VAL A 14 8.55 -8.14 -10.30
CA VAL A 14 8.08 -9.14 -9.32
C VAL A 14 6.65 -8.84 -8.90
N ALA A 15 6.31 -7.57 -8.71
CA ALA A 15 4.95 -7.14 -8.38
C ALA A 15 3.95 -7.52 -9.49
N ASP A 16 4.31 -7.28 -10.76
CA ASP A 16 3.46 -7.61 -11.91
C ASP A 16 3.18 -9.13 -12.00
N ASN A 17 4.20 -9.95 -11.74
CA ASN A 17 4.04 -11.41 -11.70
C ASN A 17 3.20 -11.87 -10.52
N ARG A 18 3.36 -11.24 -9.34
CA ARG A 18 2.58 -11.56 -8.15
C ARG A 18 1.12 -11.18 -8.30
N GLU A 19 0.83 -10.02 -8.88
CA GLU A 19 -0.54 -9.58 -9.15
C GLU A 19 -1.28 -10.59 -10.03
N LYS A 20 -0.66 -11.04 -11.13
CA LYS A 20 -1.23 -12.10 -11.99
C LYS A 20 -1.49 -13.39 -11.22
N ARG A 21 -0.53 -13.81 -10.38
CA ARG A 21 -0.67 -15.03 -9.57
C ARG A 21 -1.77 -14.88 -8.52
N TYR A 22 -1.88 -13.73 -7.87
CA TYR A 22 -2.93 -13.45 -6.88
C TYR A 22 -4.32 -13.45 -7.52
N ALA A 23 -4.46 -12.85 -8.70
CA ALA A 23 -5.69 -12.92 -9.48
C ALA A 23 -6.08 -14.36 -9.83
N GLN A 24 -5.13 -15.19 -10.30
CA GLN A 24 -5.36 -16.61 -10.60
C GLN A 24 -5.73 -17.45 -9.37
N GLN A 25 -5.24 -17.06 -8.19
CA GLN A 25 -5.57 -17.72 -6.91
C GLN A 25 -6.92 -17.25 -6.33
N GLY A 26 -7.63 -16.34 -7.00
CA GLY A 26 -8.89 -15.77 -6.52
C GLY A 26 -8.72 -14.69 -5.44
N ILE A 27 -7.51 -14.16 -5.27
CA ILE A 27 -7.25 -13.02 -4.38
C ILE A 27 -7.61 -11.74 -5.16
N GLY A 28 -8.83 -11.25 -4.97
CA GLY A 28 -9.36 -10.07 -5.67
C GLY A 28 -8.87 -8.71 -5.15
N SER A 29 -8.06 -8.70 -4.08
CA SER A 29 -7.50 -7.48 -3.51
C SER A 29 -5.99 -7.64 -3.29
N SER A 30 -5.19 -6.91 -4.06
CA SER A 30 -3.73 -6.84 -3.91
C SER A 30 -3.37 -5.70 -2.94
N TYR A 31 -2.49 -5.98 -1.98
CA TYR A 31 -2.01 -4.99 -1.00
C TYR A 31 -0.62 -4.51 -1.41
N LEU A 32 -0.55 -3.85 -2.58
CA LEU A 32 0.69 -3.34 -3.16
C LEU A 32 0.73 -1.81 -3.02
N PHE A 33 1.85 -1.29 -2.51
CA PHE A 33 2.07 0.17 -2.40
C PHE A 33 3.39 0.56 -3.06
N ARG A 34 3.35 1.49 -4.03
CA ARG A 34 4.56 1.99 -4.70
C ARG A 34 5.23 3.06 -3.86
N VAL A 35 6.48 2.83 -3.46
CA VAL A 35 7.30 3.79 -2.69
C VAL A 35 8.19 4.61 -3.61
N ASP A 36 8.68 3.98 -4.68
CA ASP A 36 9.58 4.57 -5.66
C ASP A 36 9.40 3.90 -7.03
N HIS A 37 10.12 4.35 -8.06
CA HIS A 37 10.05 3.75 -9.40
C HIS A 37 10.38 2.25 -9.40
N ASP A 38 11.40 1.85 -8.64
CA ASP A 38 11.89 0.47 -8.58
C ASP A 38 11.43 -0.31 -7.36
N THR A 39 10.75 0.35 -6.40
CA THR A 39 10.43 -0.24 -5.09
C THR A 39 8.93 -0.20 -4.82
N ILE A 40 8.37 -1.39 -4.63
CA ILE A 40 6.98 -1.63 -4.23
C ILE A 40 7.00 -2.41 -2.92
N ILE A 41 6.15 -2.03 -1.97
CA ILE A 41 5.88 -2.80 -0.77
C ILE A 41 4.69 -3.72 -1.03
N ASP A 42 4.88 -5.02 -0.88
CA ASP A 42 3.82 -6.02 -0.94
C ASP A 42 3.45 -6.50 0.47
N ALA A 43 2.25 -6.11 0.91
CA ALA A 43 1.67 -6.50 2.20
C ALA A 43 0.61 -7.61 2.08
N THR A 44 0.50 -8.27 0.92
CA THR A 44 -0.59 -9.22 0.62
C THR A 44 -0.55 -10.47 1.49
N LYS A 45 0.66 -10.98 1.76
CA LYS A 45 0.87 -12.16 2.61
C LYS A 45 1.56 -11.82 3.93
N CYS A 46 2.43 -10.80 3.93
CA CYS A 46 3.20 -10.38 5.09
C CYS A 46 3.11 -8.86 5.23
N GLY A 47 2.42 -8.37 6.25
CA GLY A 47 2.31 -6.94 6.52
C GLY A 47 1.60 -6.65 7.85
N ASN A 48 1.53 -5.36 8.22
CA ASN A 48 0.88 -4.93 9.46
C ASN A 48 -0.57 -4.48 9.23
N LEU A 49 -1.20 -3.88 10.25
CA LEU A 49 -2.59 -3.43 10.21
C LEU A 49 -2.83 -2.28 9.21
N ALA A 50 -1.78 -1.58 8.76
CA ALA A 50 -1.90 -0.49 7.78
C ALA A 50 -2.49 -0.96 6.45
N ARG A 51 -2.39 -2.26 6.13
CA ARG A 51 -3.01 -2.84 4.92
C ARG A 51 -4.53 -2.73 4.89
N PHE A 52 -5.18 -2.57 6.03
CA PHE A 52 -6.63 -2.46 6.14
C PHE A 52 -7.13 -1.00 6.11
N ILE A 53 -6.25 -0.03 5.87
CA ILE A 53 -6.65 1.34 5.60
C ILE A 53 -7.31 1.38 4.22
N ASN A 54 -8.61 1.68 4.21
CA ASN A 54 -9.39 1.70 2.98
C ASN A 54 -9.22 3.00 2.20
N HIS A 55 -9.45 2.91 0.90
CA HIS A 55 -9.62 4.07 0.04
C HIS A 55 -11.01 4.70 0.29
N CYS A 56 -11.06 6.03 0.42
CA CYS A 56 -12.30 6.80 0.60
C CYS A 56 -12.28 7.97 -0.39
N CYS A 57 -13.16 7.97 -1.40
CA CYS A 57 -13.26 9.02 -2.43
C CYS A 57 -14.03 10.27 -1.97
N THR A 58 -14.22 10.46 -0.67
CA THR A 58 -15.15 11.46 -0.11
C THR A 58 -14.95 12.83 -0.74
N SER A 59 -15.99 13.30 -1.44
CA SER A 59 -16.10 14.66 -1.92
C SER A 59 -16.20 15.61 -0.72
N VAL A 60 -15.76 16.85 -0.88
CA VAL A 60 -15.79 17.88 0.18
C VAL A 60 -17.19 18.13 0.77
N ASP A 61 -18.24 17.68 0.06
CA ASP A 61 -19.65 17.87 0.44
C ASP A 61 -20.29 16.64 1.13
N ALA A 62 -19.57 15.53 1.29
CA ALA A 62 -20.14 14.29 1.83
C ALA A 62 -20.18 14.28 3.38
N PHE A 63 -21.33 13.86 3.93
CA PHE A 63 -21.58 13.72 5.37
C PHE A 63 -21.77 12.24 5.76
N PRO A 64 -21.03 11.70 6.75
CA PRO A 64 -20.02 12.36 7.57
C PRO A 64 -18.69 12.57 6.83
N PRO A 65 -17.90 13.60 7.18
CA PRO A 65 -16.59 13.83 6.58
C PRO A 65 -15.65 12.66 6.89
N CYS A 66 -15.20 11.93 5.87
CA CYS A 66 -14.07 11.00 5.99
C CYS A 66 -12.85 11.82 6.44
N SER A 67 -12.19 11.41 7.52
CA SER A 67 -10.97 12.08 7.98
C SER A 67 -9.91 11.97 6.89
N GLN A 68 -9.46 13.08 6.31
CA GLN A 68 -8.40 13.07 5.29
C GLN A 68 -7.11 12.49 5.88
N ARG A 69 -6.72 11.31 5.39
CA ARG A 69 -5.45 10.67 5.72
C ARG A 69 -4.66 10.51 4.43
N TYR A 70 -3.39 10.91 4.46
CA TYR A 70 -2.47 10.76 3.33
C TYR A 70 -1.29 9.89 3.74
N ALA A 71 -0.79 9.09 2.81
CA ALA A 71 0.48 8.39 2.94
C ALA A 71 1.61 9.33 2.52
N LYS A 72 2.75 9.29 3.21
CA LYS A 72 3.93 10.09 2.86
C LYS A 72 5.16 9.21 2.91
N VAL A 73 5.92 9.17 1.81
CA VAL A 73 7.22 8.51 1.78
C VAL A 73 8.22 9.35 2.59
N ILE A 74 8.86 8.75 3.58
CA ILE A 74 9.89 9.37 4.41
C ILE A 74 11.18 8.58 4.25
N THR A 75 12.32 9.25 4.12
CA THR A 75 13.63 8.59 4.08
C THR A 75 14.26 8.61 5.46
N ILE A 76 14.50 7.43 6.04
CA ILE A 76 15.13 7.25 7.35
C ILE A 76 16.35 6.35 7.12
N GLU A 77 17.54 6.78 7.54
CA GLU A 77 18.79 6.00 7.40
C GLU A 77 19.04 5.50 5.95
N SER A 78 18.81 6.38 4.97
CA SER A 78 18.93 6.07 3.53
C SER A 78 17.97 4.98 3.01
N ARG A 79 16.92 4.64 3.77
CA ARG A 79 15.84 3.74 3.34
C ARG A 79 14.51 4.48 3.29
N LYS A 80 13.77 4.30 2.19
CA LYS A 80 12.43 4.86 2.02
C LYS A 80 11.41 4.02 2.81
N ARG A 81 10.61 4.67 3.64
CA ARG A 81 9.52 4.12 4.45
C ARG A 81 8.21 4.83 4.11
N LEU A 82 7.08 4.21 4.41
CA LEU A 82 5.74 4.74 4.12
C LEU A 82 4.92 4.92 5.40
#